data_AF-A0A973MA64-F1
#
_entry.id   AF-A0A973MA64-F1
#
_cell.length_a   1.000
_cell.length_b   1.000
_cell.length_c   1.000
_cell.angle_alpha   90.00
_cell.angle_beta   90.00
_cell.angle_gamma   90.00
#
_symmetry.space_group_name_H-M   'P 1'
#
loop_
_entity.id
_entity.type
_entity.pdbx_description
1 polymer ?
#
loop_
_entity_poly.entity_id
_entity_poly.type
_entity_poly.pdbx_seq_one_letter_code
_entity_poly.pdbx_strand_id
1 'polypeptide(L)'
;MATARPGWSRRAQYGLFFSFLAVIAGIIVGLILLVVSLVAPDEFATLRGAALDVTGPVASALHEVTATAQGLSSGAGDYWDAVSQNGELKRERKAMLRRMVEAKAIYQENLQLKAALQLRQHTRDTIAAGRIVGSSFNSPRRFAILSAGARDG
;
A
#
# COMPACT_ATOMS: atom_id res chain seq x y z
N MET A 1 56.08 -21.26 18.67
CA MET A 1 54.75 -20.70 18.36
C MET A 1 54.45 -20.98 16.90
N ALA A 2 53.63 -21.98 16.60
CA ALA A 2 53.35 -22.38 15.22
C ALA A 2 52.15 -21.58 14.69
N THR A 3 52.37 -20.77 13.66
CA THR A 3 51.31 -20.09 12.92
C THR A 3 50.70 -21.05 11.90
N ALA A 4 49.44 -21.43 12.11
CA ALA A 4 48.69 -22.23 11.14
C ALA A 4 48.48 -21.39 9.87
N ARG A 5 49.09 -21.81 8.76
CA ARG A 5 48.82 -21.25 7.43
C ARG A 5 47.43 -21.73 6.99
N PRO A 6 46.48 -20.85 6.65
CA PRO A 6 45.16 -21.29 6.20
C PRO A 6 45.31 -21.98 4.84
N GLY A 7 44.99 -23.28 4.79
CA GLY A 7 44.96 -24.06 3.56
C GLY A 7 43.91 -23.54 2.59
N TRP A 8 44.36 -23.21 1.37
CA TRP A 8 43.57 -22.68 0.28
C TRP A 8 42.63 -23.76 -0.27
N SER A 9 41.37 -23.75 0.17
CA SER A 9 40.36 -24.68 -0.37
C SER A 9 39.90 -24.18 -1.75
N ARG A 10 40.35 -24.85 -2.82
CA ARG A 10 39.97 -24.50 -4.21
C ARG A 10 38.46 -24.50 -4.43
N ARG A 11 37.71 -25.28 -3.65
CA ARG A 11 36.25 -25.37 -3.72
C ARG A 11 35.55 -24.06 -3.33
N ALA A 12 36.01 -23.37 -2.28
CA ALA A 12 35.46 -22.07 -1.89
C ALA A 12 35.79 -20.98 -2.92
N GLN A 13 36.97 -21.08 -3.55
CA GLN A 13 37.41 -20.13 -4.56
C GLN A 13 36.67 -20.31 -5.90
N TYR A 14 36.37 -21.54 -6.30
CA TYR A 14 35.52 -21.79 -7.46
C TYR A 14 34.10 -21.27 -7.22
N GLY A 15 33.54 -21.42 -6.01
CA GLY A 15 32.24 -20.84 -5.66
C GLY A 15 32.19 -19.32 -5.85
N LEU A 16 33.22 -18.60 -5.38
CA LEU A 16 33.33 -17.14 -5.55
C LEU A 16 33.56 -16.74 -7.03
N PHE A 17 34.34 -17.51 -7.78
CA PHE A 17 34.56 -17.24 -9.19
C PHE A 17 33.27 -17.42 -10.01
N PHE A 18 32.54 -18.53 -9.79
CA PHE A 18 31.29 -18.79 -10.49
C PHE A 18 30.18 -17.82 -10.09
N SER A 19 30.11 -17.39 -8.83
CA SER A 19 29.14 -16.37 -8.42
C SER A 19 29.45 -15.01 -9.05
N PHE A 20 30.71 -14.60 -9.10
CA PHE A 20 31.13 -13.37 -9.76
C PHE A 20 30.83 -13.41 -11.27
N LEU A 21 31.11 -14.54 -11.93
CA LEU A 21 30.79 -14.74 -13.33
C LEU A 21 29.28 -14.73 -13.58
N ALA A 22 28.49 -15.35 -12.70
CA ALA A 22 27.03 -15.35 -12.79
C ALA A 22 26.44 -13.94 -12.62
N VAL A 23 26.98 -13.12 -11.71
CA VAL A 23 26.57 -11.72 -11.55
C VAL A 23 26.88 -10.91 -12.81
N ILE A 24 28.09 -11.03 -13.37
CA ILE A 24 28.46 -10.32 -14.61
C ILE A 24 27.56 -10.75 -15.76
N ALA A 25 27.32 -12.05 -15.93
CA ALA A 25 26.43 -12.57 -16.96
C ALA A 25 25.00 -12.02 -16.77
N GLY A 26 24.50 -11.98 -15.53
CA GLY A 26 23.19 -11.41 -15.20
C GLY A 26 23.09 -9.93 -15.55
N ILE A 27 24.11 -9.13 -15.26
CA ILE A 27 24.16 -7.70 -15.62
C ILE A 27 24.12 -7.53 -17.15
N ILE A 28 24.91 -8.32 -17.89
CA ILE A 28 24.94 -8.26 -19.36
C ILE A 28 23.56 -8.60 -19.95
N VAL A 29 22.95 -9.69 -19.48
CA VAL A 29 21.60 -10.09 -19.92
C VAL A 29 20.57 -9.01 -19.58
N GLY A 30 20.64 -8.44 -18.38
CA GLY A 30 19.76 -7.35 -17.96
C GLY A 30 19.89 -6.09 -18.82
N LEU A 31 21.12 -5.69 -19.17
CA LEU A 31 21.37 -4.56 -20.07
C LEU A 31 20.84 -4.82 -21.48
N ILE A 32 21.02 -6.03 -22.01
CA ILE A 32 20.47 -6.42 -23.32
C ILE A 32 18.94 -6.31 -23.29
N LEU A 33 18.29 -6.88 -22.27
CA LEU A 33 16.83 -6.79 -22.10
C LEU A 33 16.34 -5.34 -21.97
N LEU A 34 17.10 -4.48 -21.27
CA LEU A 34 16.78 -3.05 -21.15
C LEU A 34 16.83 -2.36 -22.52
N VAL A 35 17.86 -2.61 -23.31
CA VAL A 35 17.99 -2.06 -24.68
C VAL A 35 16.86 -2.56 -25.57
N VAL A 36 16.55 -3.85 -25.54
CA VAL A 36 15.42 -4.42 -26.29
C VAL A 36 14.10 -3.77 -25.87
N SER A 37 13.89 -3.53 -24.58
CA SER A 37 12.70 -2.86 -24.04
C SER A 37 12.56 -1.41 -24.53
N LEU A 38 13.68 -0.68 -24.65
CA LEU A 38 13.69 0.70 -25.14
C LEU A 38 13.42 0.82 -26.64
N VAL A 39 13.73 -0.22 -27.41
CA VAL A 39 13.70 -0.19 -28.89
C VAL A 39 12.44 -0.88 -29.46
N ALA A 40 11.67 -1.61 -28.66
CA ALA A 40 10.46 -2.29 -29.12
C ALA A 40 9.27 -1.30 -29.27
N PRO A 41 8.70 -1.11 -30.48
CA PRO A 41 7.53 -0.27 -30.71
C PRO A 41 6.25 -0.87 -30.10
N ASP A 42 5.26 -0.02 -29.83
CA ASP A 42 4.01 -0.23 -29.07
C ASP A 42 3.07 -1.37 -29.54
N GLU A 43 3.48 -2.22 -30.48
CA GLU A 43 2.64 -3.25 -31.11
C GLU A 43 2.51 -4.56 -30.30
N PHE A 44 3.11 -4.65 -29.10
CA PHE A 44 3.15 -5.86 -28.25
C PHE A 44 2.22 -5.83 -27.02
N ALA A 45 1.08 -5.13 -27.08
CA ALA A 45 0.15 -5.01 -25.96
C ALA A 45 -0.45 -6.35 -25.47
N THR A 46 -0.73 -7.29 -26.39
CA THR A 46 -1.31 -8.61 -26.06
C THR A 46 -0.27 -9.61 -25.53
N LEU A 47 0.97 -9.56 -26.01
CA LEU A 47 2.07 -10.39 -25.51
C LEU A 47 2.56 -9.94 -24.13
N ARG A 48 2.48 -8.64 -23.82
CA ARG A 48 2.73 -8.11 -22.47
C ARG A 48 1.78 -8.70 -21.42
N GLY A 49 0.49 -8.86 -21.73
CA GLY A 49 -0.49 -9.42 -20.79
C GLY A 49 -0.16 -10.86 -20.35
N ALA A 50 0.16 -11.73 -21.30
CA ALA A 50 0.55 -13.11 -21.01
C ALA A 50 1.95 -13.21 -20.37
N ALA A 51 2.88 -12.34 -20.77
CA ALA A 51 4.19 -12.25 -20.14
C ALA A 51 4.09 -11.77 -18.68
N LEU A 52 3.18 -10.84 -18.36
CA LEU A 52 2.96 -10.33 -17.00
C LEU A 52 2.41 -11.42 -16.06
N ASP A 53 1.60 -12.36 -16.55
CA ASP A 53 1.13 -13.48 -15.73
C ASP A 53 2.26 -14.48 -15.41
N VAL A 54 3.16 -14.75 -16.36
CA VAL A 54 4.28 -15.69 -16.15
C VAL A 54 5.43 -15.06 -15.38
N THR A 55 5.72 -13.78 -15.66
CA THR A 55 6.78 -13.03 -14.98
C THR A 55 6.30 -12.38 -13.69
N GLY A 56 5.00 -12.38 -13.40
CA GLY A 56 4.40 -11.73 -12.23
C GLY A 56 5.13 -12.01 -10.91
N PRO A 57 5.46 -13.28 -10.57
CA PRO A 57 6.19 -13.59 -9.34
C PRO A 57 7.64 -13.08 -9.33
N VAL A 58 8.32 -13.09 -10.49
CA VAL A 58 9.70 -12.60 -10.63
C VAL A 58 9.72 -11.08 -10.62
N ALA A 59 8.76 -10.45 -11.30
CA ALA A 59 8.57 -9.01 -11.33
C ALA A 59 8.22 -8.46 -9.94
N SER A 60 7.38 -9.15 -9.16
CA SER A 60 7.06 -8.75 -7.79
C SER A 60 8.29 -8.83 -6.88
N ALA A 61 9.10 -9.89 -6.99
CA ALA A 61 10.32 -10.04 -6.20
C ALA A 61 11.38 -8.98 -6.58
N LEU A 62 11.54 -8.68 -7.87
CA LEU A 62 12.42 -7.61 -8.33
C LEU A 62 11.91 -6.23 -7.90
N HIS A 63 10.58 -6.01 -7.93
CA HIS A 63 9.97 -4.76 -7.48
C HIS A 63 10.29 -4.49 -6.01
N GLU A 64 10.19 -5.49 -5.14
CA GLU A 64 10.54 -5.38 -3.72
C GLU A 64 12.01 -4.99 -3.49
N VAL A 65 12.93 -5.58 -4.26
CA VAL A 65 14.36 -5.24 -4.21
C VAL A 65 14.61 -3.81 -4.69
N THR A 66 13.97 -3.39 -5.80
CA THR A 66 14.11 -2.02 -6.32
C THR A 66 13.51 -0.98 -5.38
N ALA A 67 12.36 -1.27 -4.77
CA ALA A 67 11.71 -0.41 -3.79
C ALA A 67 12.58 -0.25 -2.53
N THR A 68 13.25 -1.32 -2.10
CA THR A 68 14.20 -1.27 -0.97
C THR A 68 15.43 -0.41 -1.31
N ALA A 69 16.00 -0.57 -2.51
CA ALA A 69 17.14 0.23 -2.94
C ALA A 69 16.79 1.72 -3.13
N GLN A 70 15.61 2.02 -3.67
CA GLN A 70 15.10 3.38 -3.79
C GLN A 70 14.83 4.00 -2.41
N GLY A 71 14.19 3.26 -1.50
CA GLY A 71 13.94 3.69 -0.12
C GLY A 71 15.21 4.00 0.68
N LEU A 72 16.32 3.30 0.42
CA LEU A 72 17.62 3.61 1.01
C LEU A 72 18.20 4.94 0.50
N SER A 73 17.88 5.34 -0.74
CA SER A 73 18.32 6.63 -1.31
C SER A 73 17.38 7.80 -0.99
N SER A 74 16.08 7.56 -0.83
CA SER A 74 15.07 8.58 -0.52
C SER A 74 14.86 8.81 0.98
N GLY A 75 15.39 7.94 1.85
CA GLY A 75 15.10 7.94 3.29
C GLY A 75 15.37 9.24 4.04
N ALA A 76 16.20 10.16 3.51
CA ALA A 76 16.35 11.50 4.08
C ALA A 76 15.17 12.42 3.73
N GLY A 77 14.70 12.43 2.47
CA GLY A 77 13.56 13.25 2.02
C GLY A 77 12.24 12.76 2.61
N ASP A 78 12.04 11.44 2.62
CA ASP A 78 10.83 10.80 3.16
C ASP A 78 10.65 11.08 4.66
N TYR A 79 11.75 11.20 5.41
CA TYR A 79 11.71 11.56 6.83
C TYR A 79 11.22 13.01 7.05
N TRP A 80 11.70 13.97 6.26
CA TRP A 80 11.27 15.36 6.36
C TRP A 80 9.81 15.55 5.93
N ASP A 81 9.38 14.85 4.88
CA ASP A 81 7.98 14.84 4.43
C ASP A 81 7.05 14.16 5.44
N ALA A 82 7.50 13.11 6.12
CA ALA A 82 6.73 12.48 7.19
C ALA A 82 6.59 13.40 8.42
N VAL A 83 7.61 14.21 8.73
CA VAL A 83 7.56 15.18 9.83
C VAL A 83 6.60 16.33 9.52
N SER A 84 6.62 16.87 8.30
CA SER A 84 5.72 17.95 7.88
C SER A 84 4.25 17.51 7.89
N GLN A 85 3.97 16.32 7.35
CA GLN A 85 2.64 15.69 7.35
C GLN A 85 2.13 15.42 8.79
N ASN A 86 3.00 14.94 9.68
CA ASN A 86 2.62 14.73 11.09
C ASN A 86 2.26 16.04 11.80
N GLY A 87 2.96 17.13 11.49
CA GLY A 87 2.63 18.45 12.03
C GLY A 87 1.25 18.93 11.59
N GLU A 88 0.94 18.76 10.31
CA GLU A 88 -0.36 19.12 9.74
C GLU A 88 -1.50 18.27 10.31
N LEU A 89 -1.34 16.94 10.32
CA LEU A 89 -2.33 16.02 10.89
C LEU A 89 -2.59 16.29 12.38
N LYS A 90 -1.57 16.68 13.16
CA LYS A 90 -1.75 17.09 14.56
C LYS A 90 -2.58 18.37 14.69
N ARG A 91 -2.37 19.35 13.79
CA ARG A 91 -3.16 20.60 13.76
C ARG A 91 -4.61 20.32 13.40
N GLU A 92 -4.85 19.51 12.37
CA GLU A 92 -6.19 19.09 11.97
C GLU A 92 -6.90 18.31 13.07
N ARG A 93 -6.22 17.34 13.70
CA ARG A 93 -6.77 16.59 14.82
C ARG A 93 -7.20 17.50 15.96
N LYS A 94 -6.39 18.51 16.30
CA LYS A 94 -6.74 19.48 17.34
C LYS A 94 -7.95 20.34 16.94
N ALA A 95 -8.07 20.70 15.68
CA ALA A 95 -9.24 21.40 15.16
C ALA A 95 -10.51 20.54 15.20
N MET A 96 -10.43 19.28 14.78
CA MET A 96 -11.54 18.33 14.81
C MET A 96 -11.99 18.01 16.24
N LEU A 97 -11.06 17.85 17.18
CA LEU A 97 -11.39 17.65 18.59
C LEU A 97 -12.20 18.82 19.17
N ARG A 98 -11.83 20.07 18.85
CA ARG A 98 -12.62 21.24 19.28
C ARG A 98 -14.04 21.20 18.72
N ARG A 99 -14.20 20.89 17.43
CA ARG A 99 -15.53 20.75 16.80
C ARG A 99 -16.34 19.62 17.43
N MET A 100 -15.71 18.51 17.80
CA MET A 100 -16.38 17.39 18.48
C MET A 100 -16.87 17.79 19.87
N VAL A 101 -16.07 18.54 20.64
CA VAL A 101 -16.47 19.04 21.96
C VAL A 101 -17.65 20.01 21.84
N GLU A 102 -17.57 20.95 20.90
CA GLU A 102 -18.65 21.90 20.62
C GLU A 102 -19.94 21.20 20.19
N ALA A 103 -19.85 20.25 19.24
CA ALA A 103 -20.99 19.46 18.81
C ALA A 103 -21.61 18.65 19.96
N LYS A 104 -20.79 18.11 20.87
CA LYS A 104 -21.27 17.38 22.04
C LYS A 104 -21.98 18.30 23.04
N ALA A 105 -21.47 19.51 23.25
CA ALA A 105 -22.11 20.52 24.10
C ALA A 105 -23.47 20.92 23.52
N ILE A 106 -23.53 21.24 22.22
CA ILE A 106 -24.79 21.57 21.51
C ILE A 106 -25.78 20.40 21.60
N TYR A 107 -25.31 19.15 21.41
CA TYR A 107 -26.18 17.97 21.51
C TYR A 107 -26.79 17.81 22.91
N GLN A 108 -26.00 18.02 23.95
CA GLN A 108 -26.48 17.97 25.34
C GLN A 108 -27.48 19.09 25.64
N GLU A 109 -27.23 20.30 25.18
CA GLU A 109 -28.18 21.41 25.30
C GLU A 109 -29.49 21.11 24.56
N ASN A 110 -29.40 20.57 23.34
CA ASN A 110 -30.58 20.18 22.57
C ASN A 110 -31.40 19.08 23.26
N LEU A 111 -30.74 18.11 23.90
CA LEU A 111 -31.42 17.09 24.71
C LEU A 111 -32.14 17.71 25.90
N GLN A 112 -31.48 18.62 26.63
CA GLN A 112 -32.08 19.31 27.79
C GLN A 112 -33.27 20.17 27.38
N LEU A 113 -33.14 20.95 26.29
CA LEU A 113 -34.23 21.76 25.74
C LEU A 113 -35.41 20.88 25.29
N LYS A 114 -35.14 19.76 24.63
CA LYS A 114 -36.19 18.80 24.23
C LYS A 114 -36.89 18.17 25.43
N ALA A 115 -36.15 17.83 26.49
CA ALA A 115 -36.72 17.33 27.73
C ALA A 115 -37.60 18.38 28.43
N ALA A 116 -37.14 19.63 28.50
CA ALA A 116 -37.90 20.75 29.06
C ALA A 116 -39.19 21.03 28.29
N LEU A 117 -39.16 20.91 26.95
CA LEU A 117 -40.32 21.11 26.08
C LEU A 117 -41.22 19.86 25.94
N GLN A 118 -40.94 18.78 26.68
CA GLN A 118 -41.64 17.48 26.57
C GLN A 118 -41.74 16.96 25.12
N LEU A 119 -40.75 17.30 24.28
CA LEU A 119 -40.71 16.87 22.88
C LEU A 119 -40.39 15.38 22.83
N ARG A 120 -41.39 14.57 22.46
CA ARG A 120 -41.25 13.12 22.29
C ARG A 120 -40.20 12.82 21.21
N GLN A 121 -39.02 12.38 21.62
CA GLN A 121 -37.97 11.95 20.69
C GLN A 121 -38.38 10.65 20.01
N HIS A 122 -38.34 10.63 18.67
CA HIS A 122 -38.36 9.38 17.91
C HIS A 122 -36.92 8.95 17.70
N THR A 123 -36.42 8.11 18.62
CA THR A 123 -35.14 7.42 18.42
C THR A 123 -35.33 6.42 17.29
N ARG A 124 -34.62 6.62 16.18
CA ARG A 124 -34.49 5.58 15.16
C ARG A 124 -33.42 4.62 15.66
N ASP A 125 -33.82 3.42 16.06
CA ASP A 125 -32.87 2.38 16.41
C ASP A 125 -32.08 1.99 15.18
N THR A 126 -30.76 1.92 15.31
CA THR A 126 -29.90 1.46 14.23
C THR A 126 -29.93 -0.05 14.21
N ILE A 127 -30.62 -0.63 13.23
CA ILE A 127 -30.85 -2.08 13.14
C ILE A 127 -29.60 -2.81 12.62
N ALA A 128 -28.89 -2.24 11.63
CA ALA A 128 -27.67 -2.82 11.06
C ALA A 128 -26.75 -1.74 10.47
N ALA A 129 -25.43 -1.96 10.51
CA ALA A 129 -24.44 -1.11 9.86
C ALA A 129 -23.57 -1.95 8.89
N GLY A 130 -23.38 -1.47 7.65
CA GLY A 130 -22.62 -2.21 6.62
C GLY A 130 -21.91 -1.29 5.63
N ARG A 131 -20.93 -1.86 4.91
CA ARG A 131 -20.15 -1.17 3.88
C ARG A 131 -20.66 -1.56 2.49
N ILE A 132 -20.56 -0.66 1.51
CA ILE A 132 -20.83 -0.97 0.10
C ILE A 132 -19.67 -1.83 -0.44
N VAL A 133 -19.97 -3.04 -0.92
CA VAL A 133 -18.99 -4.03 -1.41
C VAL A 133 -18.93 -4.07 -2.95
N GLY A 134 -19.96 -3.58 -3.63
CA GLY A 134 -19.98 -3.50 -5.09
C GLY A 134 -21.07 -2.60 -5.63
N SER A 135 -20.84 -2.01 -6.81
CA SER A 135 -21.85 -1.27 -7.57
C SER A 135 -21.88 -1.75 -9.02
N SER A 136 -23.07 -1.86 -9.62
CA SER A 136 -23.20 -2.30 -11.02
C SER A 136 -22.78 -1.16 -11.96
N PHE A 137 -21.63 -1.30 -12.62
CA PHE A 137 -21.03 -0.24 -13.46
C PHE A 137 -21.76 0.06 -14.79
N ASN A 138 -22.70 -0.80 -15.26
CA ASN A 138 -23.33 -0.61 -16.57
C ASN A 138 -24.85 -0.92 -16.63
N SER A 139 -25.56 -0.82 -15.51
CA SER A 139 -27.02 -1.04 -15.49
C SER A 139 -27.76 0.30 -15.34
N PRO A 140 -28.81 0.57 -16.14
CA PRO A 140 -29.67 1.75 -15.94
C PRO A 140 -30.36 1.76 -14.57
N ARG A 141 -30.37 0.62 -13.85
CA ARG A 141 -30.73 0.53 -12.44
C ARG A 141 -29.47 0.43 -11.58
N ARG A 142 -29.21 1.45 -10.76
CA ARG A 142 -28.10 1.47 -9.78
C ARG A 142 -28.40 0.49 -8.64
N PHE A 143 -27.70 -0.63 -8.62
CA PHE A 143 -27.70 -1.55 -7.49
C PHE A 143 -26.41 -1.38 -6.68
N ALA A 144 -26.53 -1.37 -5.35
CA ALA A 144 -25.42 -1.39 -4.41
C ALA A 144 -25.54 -2.64 -3.53
N ILE A 145 -24.46 -3.39 -3.39
CA ILE A 145 -24.39 -4.54 -2.48
C ILE A 145 -23.83 -4.06 -1.15
N LEU A 146 -24.60 -4.24 -0.07
CA LEU A 146 -24.19 -3.92 1.29
C LEU A 146 -23.58 -5.17 1.95
N SER A 147 -22.63 -4.97 2.86
CA SER A 147 -22.03 -6.04 3.67
C SER A 147 -22.92 -6.51 4.83
N ALA A 148 -24.13 -5.97 4.94
CA ALA A 148 -25.11 -6.33 5.95
C ALA A 148 -26.33 -6.99 5.26
N GLY A 149 -26.75 -8.14 5.78
CA GLY A 149 -27.86 -8.95 5.29
C GLY A 149 -28.93 -9.21 6.36
N ALA A 150 -29.85 -10.12 6.07
CA ALA A 150 -31.00 -10.42 6.93
C ALA A 150 -30.67 -11.05 8.31
N ARG A 151 -29.38 -11.26 8.61
CA ARG A 151 -28.90 -11.78 9.90
C ARG A 151 -28.18 -10.73 10.74
N ASP A 152 -27.98 -9.53 10.21
CA ASP A 152 -27.18 -8.48 10.84
C ASP A 152 -28.04 -7.43 11.58
N GLY A 153 -29.33 -7.73 11.78
CA GLY A 153 -30.32 -6.90 12.47
C GLY A 153 -31.60 -7.64 12.82
#